data_AF-A0A4U2ZYZ7-F1
#
_entry.id   AF-A0A4U2ZYZ7-F1
#
_cell.length_a   1.000
_cell.length_b   1.000
_cell.length_c   1.000
_cell.angle_alpha   90.00
_cell.angle_beta   90.00
_cell.angle_gamma   90.00
#
_symmetry.space_group_name_H-M   'P 1'
#
loop_
_entity.id
_entity.type
_entity.pdbx_description
1 polymer ?
#
loop_
_entity_poly.entity_id
_entity_poly.type
_entity_poly.pdbx_seq_one_letter_code
_entity_poly.pdbx_strand_id
1 'polypeptide(L)'
;GATVLTGFETKAITPGTYFYDAPMKFKGTKEKKSWKEFGNIDDLRALQVSSNVYMFNTALKIAGVDYVKNSSLNIKQEYFDKMRYYFRQ
;
A
#
# COMPACT_ATOMS: atom_id res chain seq x y z
N GLY A 1 -11.07 1.10 -0.37
CA GLY A 1 -11.83 2.14 -1.09
C GLY A 1 -11.29 3.51 -0.77
N ALA A 2 -11.46 3.98 0.46
CA ALA A 2 -11.01 5.30 0.92
C ALA A 2 -9.53 5.59 0.63
N THR A 3 -8.62 4.64 0.86
CA THR A 3 -7.17 4.82 0.59
C THR A 3 -6.84 5.12 -0.87
N VAL A 4 -7.55 4.49 -1.81
CA VAL A 4 -7.37 4.74 -3.26
C VAL A 4 -7.84 6.14 -3.60
N LEU A 5 -8.99 6.56 -3.05
CA LEU A 5 -9.52 7.91 -3.23
C LEU A 5 -8.55 8.96 -2.68
N THR A 6 -8.06 8.80 -1.45
CA THR A 6 -7.04 9.70 -0.88
C THR A 6 -5.76 9.70 -1.73
N GLY A 7 -5.40 8.54 -2.30
CA GLY A 7 -4.26 8.42 -3.20
C GLY A 7 -4.43 9.27 -4.47
N PHE A 8 -5.63 9.33 -5.03
CA PHE A 8 -5.95 10.21 -6.16
C PHE A 8 -5.97 11.69 -5.75
N GLU A 9 -6.59 12.03 -4.61
CA GLU A 9 -6.65 13.41 -4.11
C GLU A 9 -5.26 14.00 -3.83
N THR A 10 -4.39 13.20 -3.21
CA THR A 10 -3.00 13.58 -2.90
C THR A 10 -2.06 13.48 -4.10
N LYS A 11 -2.57 13.03 -5.27
CA LYS A 11 -1.79 12.72 -6.48
C LYS A 11 -0.67 11.69 -6.25
N ALA A 12 -0.78 10.90 -5.18
CA ALA A 12 0.15 9.82 -4.87
C ALA A 12 0.03 8.66 -5.87
N ILE A 13 -1.17 8.45 -6.40
CA ILE A 13 -1.45 7.51 -7.49
C ILE A 13 -2.37 8.19 -8.52
N THR A 14 -2.38 7.68 -9.74
CA THR A 14 -3.32 8.09 -10.80
C THR A 14 -4.19 6.91 -11.22
N PRO A 15 -5.41 7.15 -11.74
CA PRO A 15 -6.21 6.07 -12.31
C PRO A 15 -5.41 5.28 -13.35
N GLY A 16 -5.48 3.95 -13.31
CA GLY A 16 -4.64 3.07 -14.13
C GLY A 16 -3.22 2.85 -13.59
N THR A 17 -2.91 3.24 -12.35
CA THR A 17 -1.64 2.89 -11.70
C THR A 17 -1.61 1.40 -11.43
N TYR A 18 -0.58 0.72 -11.95
CA TYR A 18 -0.32 -0.69 -11.68
C TYR A 18 0.62 -0.85 -10.49
N PHE A 19 0.25 -1.74 -9.57
CA PHE A 19 1.16 -2.22 -8.54
C PHE A 19 1.33 -3.73 -8.63
N TYR A 20 2.53 -4.18 -8.27
CA TYR A 20 2.82 -5.60 -8.16
C TYR A 20 2.36 -6.10 -6.78
N ASP A 21 1.27 -6.86 -6.76
CA ASP A 21 0.73 -7.53 -5.58
C ASP A 21 1.61 -8.73 -5.21
N ALA A 22 2.63 -8.44 -4.40
CA ALA A 22 3.52 -9.42 -3.81
C ALA A 22 3.63 -9.24 -2.29
N PRO A 23 3.97 -10.30 -1.54
CA PRO A 23 4.14 -10.23 -0.10
C PRO A 23 5.12 -9.12 0.33
N MET A 24 4.62 -8.20 1.15
CA MET A 24 5.39 -7.07 1.67
C MET A 24 5.94 -7.39 3.05
N LYS A 25 7.25 -7.21 3.25
CA LYS A 25 7.91 -7.50 4.53
C LYS A 25 8.58 -6.27 5.12
N PHE A 26 7.95 -5.82 6.19
CA PHE A 26 8.41 -4.88 7.21
C PHE A 26 9.61 -5.40 8.02
N LYS A 27 10.68 -4.64 8.27
CA LYS A 27 11.61 -5.03 9.35
C LYS A 27 10.84 -5.01 10.68
N GLY A 28 10.82 -6.13 11.40
CA GLY A 28 10.15 -6.24 12.69
C GLY A 28 8.63 -6.44 12.64
N THR A 29 8.02 -6.57 11.45
CA THR A 29 6.58 -6.91 11.34
C THR A 29 6.38 -8.26 10.68
N LYS A 30 5.20 -8.85 10.90
CA LYS A 30 4.74 -9.98 10.08
C LYS A 30 4.60 -9.52 8.63
N GLU A 31 4.85 -10.45 7.71
CA GLU A 31 4.63 -10.25 6.28
C GLU A 31 3.16 -9.89 6.02
N LYS A 32 2.95 -8.87 5.19
CA LYS A 32 1.64 -8.39 4.76
C LYS A 32 1.43 -8.88 3.34
N LYS A 33 0.40 -9.68 3.13
CA LYS A 33 0.02 -10.20 1.83
C LYS A 33 -1.48 -10.11 1.63
N SER A 34 -1.89 -10.01 0.38
CA SER A 34 -3.28 -10.24 -0.03
C SER A 34 -3.64 -11.73 0.17
N TRP A 35 -4.93 -12.05 0.12
CA TRP A 35 -5.41 -13.44 0.21
C TRP A 35 -4.75 -14.36 -0.84
N LYS A 36 -4.44 -13.81 -2.01
CA LYS A 36 -3.74 -14.47 -3.11
C LYS A 36 -2.75 -13.50 -3.73
N GLU A 37 -1.68 -14.03 -4.34
CA GLU A 37 -0.77 -13.24 -5.17
C GLU A 37 -1.45 -13.01 -6.52
N PHE A 38 -1.71 -11.75 -6.85
CA PHE A 38 -2.38 -11.37 -8.09
C PHE A 38 -1.41 -10.87 -9.17
N GLY A 39 -0.12 -10.68 -8.83
CA GLY A 39 0.88 -10.12 -9.74
C GLY A 39 0.61 -8.64 -10.00
N ASN A 40 0.84 -8.17 -11.23
CA ASN A 40 0.49 -6.79 -11.59
C ASN A 40 -1.03 -6.61 -11.64
N ILE A 41 -1.54 -5.72 -10.80
CA ILE A 41 -2.95 -5.33 -10.74
C ILE A 41 -3.07 -3.81 -10.84
N ASP A 42 -4.12 -3.33 -11.50
CA ASP A 42 -4.53 -1.93 -11.51
C ASP A 42 -5.38 -1.58 -10.28
N ASP A 43 -5.70 -0.30 -10.15
CA ASP A 43 -6.63 0.26 -9.15
C ASP A 43 -8.00 -0.43 -9.17
N LEU A 44 -8.52 -0.72 -10.37
CA LEU A 44 -9.85 -1.29 -10.54
C LEU A 44 -9.92 -2.74 -10.03
N ARG A 45 -8.95 -3.56 -10.44
CA ARG A 45 -8.81 -4.94 -10.02
C ARG A 45 -8.43 -5.02 -8.55
N ALA A 46 -7.61 -4.11 -8.05
CA ALA A 46 -7.29 -4.01 -6.63
C ALA A 46 -8.53 -3.73 -5.76
N LEU A 47 -9.45 -2.89 -6.23
CA LEU A 47 -10.73 -2.66 -5.57
C LEU A 47 -11.66 -3.89 -5.64
N GLN A 48 -11.69 -4.59 -6.77
CA GLN A 48 -12.50 -5.81 -6.95
C GLN A 48 -12.03 -6.96 -6.05
N VAL A 49 -10.72 -7.18 -5.94
CA VAL A 49 -10.15 -8.29 -5.15
C VAL A 49 -9.81 -7.89 -3.71
N SER A 50 -10.08 -6.63 -3.34
CA SER A 50 -9.69 -6.04 -2.05
C SER A 50 -8.21 -6.30 -1.73
N SER A 51 -7.33 -5.95 -2.67
CA SER A 51 -5.89 -6.16 -2.53
C SER A 51 -5.32 -5.33 -1.37
N ASN A 52 -4.81 -6.01 -0.35
CA ASN A 52 -4.11 -5.34 0.75
C ASN A 52 -2.80 -4.72 0.26
N VAL A 53 -2.06 -5.41 -0.61
CA VAL A 53 -0.76 -4.92 -1.09
C VAL A 53 -0.93 -3.61 -1.89
N TYR A 54 -1.98 -3.51 -2.71
CA TYR A 54 -2.26 -2.26 -3.43
C TYR A 54 -2.53 -1.09 -2.49
N MET A 55 -3.34 -1.31 -1.46
CA MET A 55 -3.64 -0.28 -0.46
C MET A 55 -2.38 0.12 0.32
N PHE A 56 -1.47 -0.82 0.61
CA PHE A 56 -0.19 -0.52 1.26
C PHE A 56 0.73 0.32 0.37
N ASN A 57 0.88 -0.04 -0.91
CA ASN A 57 1.66 0.76 -1.85
C ASN A 57 1.09 2.17 -2.02
N THR A 58 -0.24 2.29 -2.10
CA THR A 58 -0.92 3.58 -2.18
C THR A 58 -0.64 4.42 -0.93
N ALA A 59 -0.76 3.83 0.26
CA ALA A 59 -0.50 4.53 1.52
C ALA A 59 0.98 4.94 1.68
N LEU A 60 1.93 4.12 1.19
CA LEU A 60 3.35 4.47 1.14
C LEU A 60 3.59 5.66 0.20
N LYS A 61 2.98 5.64 -0.99
CA LYS A 61 3.05 6.76 -1.94
C LYS A 61 2.44 8.04 -1.36
N ILE A 62 1.30 7.95 -0.65
CA ILE A 62 0.70 9.08 0.08
C ILE A 62 1.67 9.63 1.15
N ALA A 63 2.41 8.75 1.81
CA ALA A 63 3.43 9.13 2.78
C ALA A 63 4.73 9.65 2.13
N GLY A 64 4.86 9.61 0.79
CA GLY A 64 6.06 10.02 0.08
C GLY A 64 7.24 9.04 0.25
N VAL A 65 6.95 7.77 0.56
CA VAL A 65 7.98 6.75 0.78
C VAL A 65 7.82 5.61 -0.23
N ASP A 66 8.94 5.11 -0.75
CA ASP A 66 8.96 3.92 -1.58
C ASP A 66 9.12 2.64 -0.75
N TYR A 67 8.43 1.58 -1.17
CA TYR A 67 8.55 0.27 -0.52
C TYR A 67 9.93 -0.34 -0.76
N VAL A 68 10.61 -0.72 0.32
CA VAL A 68 11.86 -1.48 0.26
C VAL A 68 11.75 -2.73 1.15
N LYS A 69 11.90 -3.91 0.54
CA LYS A 69 11.80 -5.21 1.22
C LYS A 69 12.86 -5.33 2.32
N ASN A 70 12.46 -5.76 3.53
CA ASN A 70 13.33 -5.91 4.71
C ASN A 70 14.08 -4.64 5.13
N SER A 71 13.76 -3.48 4.55
CA SER A 71 14.36 -2.24 5.00
C SER A 71 13.88 -1.95 6.42
N SER A 72 14.80 -1.51 7.29
CA SER A 72 14.40 -0.68 8.41
C SER A 72 13.78 0.54 7.78
N LEU A 73 12.45 0.54 7.68
CA LEU A 73 11.71 1.73 7.37
C LEU A 73 12.19 2.79 8.35
N ASN A 74 13.15 3.63 7.93
CA ASN A 74 13.48 4.89 8.60
C ASN A 74 12.37 5.91 8.33
N ILE A 75 11.21 5.41 7.91
CA ILE A 75 9.93 6.03 7.97
C ILE A 75 9.71 6.38 9.44
N LYS A 76 9.69 7.68 9.72
CA LYS A 76 9.30 8.18 11.04
C LYS A 76 8.03 7.44 11.47
N GLN A 77 8.00 6.97 12.71
CA GLN A 77 6.91 6.16 13.26
C GLN A 77 5.53 6.77 12.98
N GLU A 78 5.44 8.10 12.91
CA GLU A 78 4.26 8.86 12.51
C GLU A 78 3.62 8.41 11.19
N TYR A 79 4.41 8.10 10.16
CA TYR A 79 3.88 7.69 8.86
C TYR A 79 3.42 6.23 8.90
N PHE A 80 4.14 5.38 9.65
CA PHE A 80 3.69 4.00 9.88
C PHE A 80 2.36 3.97 10.63
N ASP A 81 2.22 4.81 11.66
CA ASP A 81 0.98 4.95 12.41
C ASP A 81 -0.15 5.53 11.55
N LYS A 82 0.13 6.52 10.70
CA LYS A 82 -0.83 7.03 9.70
C LYS A 82 -1.26 5.94 8.73
N MET A 83 -0.32 5.20 8.16
CA MET A 83 -0.64 4.07 7.27
C MET A 83 -1.53 3.04 7.97
N ARG A 84 -1.19 2.70 9.22
CA ARG A 84 -1.96 1.75 10.03
C ARG A 84 -3.34 2.30 10.38
N TYR A 85 -3.47 3.60 10.58
CA TYR A 85 -4.74 4.28 10.79
C TYR A 85 -5.63 4.17 9.55
N TYR A 86 -5.12 4.52 8.36
CA TYR A 86 -5.87 4.40 7.10
C TYR A 86 -6.25 2.96 6.76
N PHE A 87 -5.46 1.97 7.21
CA PHE A 87 -5.79 0.56 7.03
C PHE A 87 -6.78 -0.03 8.04
N ARG A 88 -6.96 0.63 9.19
CA ARG A 88 -7.92 0.21 10.21
C ARG A 88 -9.33 0.79 9.97
N GLN A 89 -9.46 1.71 9.01
CA GLN A 89 -10.70 2.35 8.61
C GLN A 89 -11.40 1.50 7.54
#